data_AF-A0A6B2UGF3-F1
#
_entry.id   AF-A0A6B2UGF3-F1
#
_cell.length_a   1.000
_cell.length_b   1.000
_cell.length_c   1.000
_cell.angle_alpha   90.00
_cell.angle_beta   90.00
_cell.angle_gamma   90.00
#
_symmetry.space_group_name_H-M   'P 1'
#
loop_
_entity.id
_entity.type
_entity.pdbx_description
1 polymer ?
#
loop_
_entity_poly.entity_id
_entity_poly.type
_entity_poly.pdbx_seq_one_letter_code
_entity_poly.pdbx_strand_id
1 'polypeptide(L)'
;MASVAVTCPVCRRVGSHLPPELPCPCGVPVILPLVDGGLGEPVERREWGEEWLAVRCVACARTTRWPRPEYGCPCGALLRLAVDGSEAPGAVPLARQPGTLAPIRSARD
;
A
#
# COMPACT_ATOMS: atom_id res chain seq x y z
N MET A 1 19.55 7.20 -1.05
CA MET A 1 18.35 6.44 -0.65
C MET A 1 18.32 6.43 0.87
N ALA A 2 17.28 6.94 1.49
CA ALA A 2 17.14 6.95 2.95
C ALA A 2 16.19 5.84 3.38
N SER A 3 16.56 5.07 4.40
CA SER A 3 15.67 4.10 5.05
C SER A 3 14.85 4.79 6.12
N VAL A 4 13.62 4.34 6.32
CA VAL A 4 12.75 4.81 7.42
C VAL A 4 12.81 3.87 8.61
N ALA A 5 12.74 4.42 9.81
CA ALA A 5 12.61 3.64 11.04
C ALA A 5 11.15 3.20 11.25
N VAL A 6 10.95 1.95 11.64
CA VAL A 6 9.63 1.36 11.92
C VAL A 6 9.66 0.74 13.31
N THR A 7 8.76 1.17 14.18
CA THR A 7 8.65 0.58 15.52
C THR A 7 7.55 -0.47 15.55
N CYS A 8 7.90 -1.69 15.95
CA CYS A 8 6.92 -2.76 16.13
C CYS A 8 6.07 -2.51 17.38
N PRO A 9 4.72 -2.46 17.29
CA PRO A 9 3.88 -2.27 18.47
C PRO A 9 3.86 -3.51 19.39
N VAL A 10 4.18 -4.70 18.87
CA VAL A 10 4.16 -5.96 19.63
C VAL A 10 5.40 -6.14 20.49
N CYS A 11 6.59 -6.00 19.92
CA CYS A 11 7.87 -6.26 20.61
C CYS A 11 8.71 -5.00 20.87
N ARG A 12 8.23 -3.82 20.43
CA ARG A 12 8.88 -2.51 20.58
C ARG A 12 10.26 -2.37 19.91
N ARG A 13 10.69 -3.37 19.12
CA ARG A 13 11.93 -3.29 18.32
C ARG A 13 11.76 -2.28 17.20
N VAL A 14 12.82 -1.51 16.97
CA VAL A 14 12.95 -0.62 15.82
C VAL A 14 13.67 -1.34 14.69
N GLY A 15 13.07 -1.37 13.50
CA GLY A 15 13.67 -1.87 12.27
C GLY A 15 13.83 -0.77 11.24
N SER A 16 14.61 -1.04 10.19
CA SER A 16 14.76 -0.15 9.04
C SER A 16 14.07 -0.73 7.82
N HIS A 17 13.33 0.09 7.08
CA HIS A 17 12.71 -0.29 5.82
C HIS A 17 13.09 0.69 4.70
N LEU A 18 13.43 0.17 3.53
CA LEU A 18 13.68 1.00 2.35
C LEU A 18 12.35 1.28 1.64
N PRO A 19 12.00 2.54 1.41
CA PRO A 19 10.84 2.87 0.59
C PRO A 19 10.92 2.18 -0.78
N PRO A 20 9.87 1.47 -1.23
CA PRO A 20 9.89 0.83 -2.54
C PRO A 20 9.83 1.88 -3.65
N GLU A 21 10.54 1.59 -4.75
CA GLU A 21 10.54 2.41 -5.95
C GLU A 21 9.59 1.82 -6.99
N LEU A 22 8.66 2.62 -7.50
CA LEU A 22 7.65 2.19 -8.44
C LEU A 22 7.98 2.68 -9.85
N PRO A 23 8.06 1.78 -10.86
CA PRO A 23 8.30 2.20 -12.23
C PRO A 23 7.08 2.96 -12.74
N CYS A 24 7.26 4.23 -13.11
CA CYS A 24 6.24 4.99 -13.83
C CYS A 24 6.48 4.89 -15.34
N PRO A 25 5.43 4.78 -16.17
CA PRO A 25 5.58 4.81 -17.64
C PRO A 25 6.25 6.07 -18.19
N CYS A 26 6.32 7.17 -17.42
CA CYS A 26 7.05 8.38 -17.82
C CYS A 26 8.57 8.29 -17.65
N GLY A 27 9.09 7.21 -17.07
CA GLY A 27 10.51 6.98 -16.82
C GLY A 27 11.03 7.51 -15.48
N VAL A 28 10.25 8.33 -14.75
CA VAL A 28 10.60 8.81 -13.41
C VAL A 28 10.07 7.84 -12.35
N PRO A 29 10.91 7.21 -11.52
CA PRO A 29 10.43 6.31 -10.47
C PRO A 29 9.65 7.08 -9.41
N VAL A 30 8.61 6.46 -8.86
CA VAL A 30 7.83 7.02 -7.77
C VAL A 30 8.25 6.33 -6.48
N ILE A 31 8.79 7.09 -5.55
CA ILE A 31 9.15 6.60 -4.22
C ILE A 31 7.93 6.76 -3.32
N LEU A 32 7.53 5.68 -2.62
CA LEU A 32 6.48 5.79 -1.61
C LEU A 32 6.97 6.62 -0.42
N PRO A 33 6.30 7.72 -0.05
CA PRO A 33 6.72 8.51 1.11
C PRO A 33 6.29 7.78 2.38
N LEU A 34 7.19 7.01 2.99
CA LEU A 34 6.91 6.31 4.24
C LEU A 34 7.08 7.28 5.43
N VAL A 35 6.17 7.19 6.40
CA VAL A 35 6.28 7.94 7.67
C VAL A 35 7.48 7.41 8.45
N ASP A 36 8.48 8.25 8.68
CA ASP A 36 9.64 7.88 9.50
C ASP A 36 9.29 7.87 10.99
N GLY A 37 9.78 6.86 11.72
CA GLY A 37 9.52 6.68 13.15
C GLY A 37 8.07 6.26 13.47
N GLY A 38 7.25 5.98 12.45
CA GLY A 38 5.86 5.56 12.61
C GLY A 38 5.73 4.21 13.34
N LEU A 39 4.60 4.05 14.04
CA LEU A 39 4.15 2.73 14.48
C LEU A 39 3.60 1.99 13.27
N GLY A 40 4.14 0.80 12.99
CA GLY A 40 3.56 -0.08 11.97
C GLY A 40 2.23 -0.66 12.46
N GLU A 41 1.24 -0.74 11.59
CA GLU A 41 -0.07 -1.32 11.91
C GLU A 41 -0.02 -2.85 11.76
N PRO A 42 -0.36 -3.64 12.79
CA PRO A 42 -0.38 -5.09 12.68
C PRO A 42 -1.37 -5.58 11.61
N VAL A 43 -0.92 -6.50 10.77
CA VAL A 43 -1.77 -7.18 9.79
C VAL A 43 -2.33 -8.45 10.43
N GLU A 44 -3.55 -8.36 10.96
CA GLU A 44 -4.26 -9.53 11.51
C GLU A 44 -5.03 -10.28 10.42
N ARG A 45 -5.55 -9.56 9.43
CA ARG A 45 -6.33 -10.09 8.30
C ARG A 45 -5.94 -9.38 7.01
N ARG A 46 -5.90 -10.15 5.91
CA ARG A 46 -5.78 -9.59 4.57
C ARG A 46 -7.16 -9.46 3.95
N GLU A 47 -7.60 -8.21 3.80
CA GLU A 47 -8.77 -7.88 3.00
C GLU A 47 -8.32 -7.28 1.67
N TRP A 48 -8.94 -7.73 0.59
CA TRP A 48 -8.52 -7.37 -0.77
C TRP A 48 -8.56 -5.86 -1.05
N GLY A 49 -9.42 -5.12 -0.35
CA GLY A 49 -9.57 -3.66 -0.50
C GLY A 49 -8.54 -2.84 0.29
N GLU A 50 -8.00 -3.38 1.38
CA GLU A 50 -7.04 -2.70 2.25
C GLU A 50 -5.59 -2.86 1.77
N GLU A 51 -5.39 -3.69 0.74
CA GLU A 51 -4.08 -4.06 0.25
C GLU A 51 -3.49 -3.01 -0.69
N TRP A 52 -4.28 -2.08 -1.23
CA TRP A 52 -3.83 -1.16 -2.29
C TRP A 52 -3.85 0.31 -1.87
N LEU A 53 -2.83 1.07 -2.28
CA LEU A 53 -2.79 2.53 -2.18
C LEU A 53 -2.68 3.18 -3.56
N ALA A 54 -3.27 4.36 -3.69
CA ALA A 54 -3.15 5.20 -4.88
C ALA A 54 -1.94 6.13 -4.74
N VAL A 55 -1.05 6.09 -5.73
CA VAL A 55 0.19 6.87 -5.75
C VAL A 55 0.20 7.74 -6.98
N ARG A 56 0.40 9.05 -6.80
CA ARG A 56 0.47 10.01 -7.90
C ARG A 56 1.91 10.35 -8.23
N CYS A 57 2.31 10.19 -9.49
CA CYS A 57 3.62 10.61 -9.97
C CYS A 57 3.73 12.14 -9.95
N VAL A 58 4.79 12.68 -9.33
CA VAL A 58 5.05 14.12 -9.30
C VAL A 58 5.44 14.68 -10.68
N ALA A 59 6.00 13.85 -11.56
CA ALA A 59 6.45 14.28 -12.88
C ALA A 59 5.33 14.29 -13.95
N CYS A 60 4.49 13.25 -13.99
CA CYS A 60 3.47 13.10 -15.05
C CYS A 60 2.02 13.07 -14.54
N ALA A 61 1.81 13.28 -13.23
CA ALA A 61 0.49 13.33 -12.60
C ALA A 61 -0.37 12.05 -12.67
N ARG A 62 0.12 10.95 -13.26
CA ARG A 62 -0.60 9.67 -13.31
C ARG A 62 -0.74 9.06 -11.92
N THR A 63 -1.93 8.54 -11.65
CA THR A 63 -2.21 7.75 -10.44
C THR A 63 -2.12 6.27 -10.76
N THR A 64 -1.31 5.54 -10.01
CA THR A 64 -1.23 4.07 -10.07
C THR A 64 -1.66 3.44 -8.75
N ARG A 65 -2.11 2.19 -8.78
CA ARG A 65 -2.40 1.41 -7.58
C ARG A 65 -1.22 0.51 -7.27
N TRP A 66 -0.83 0.46 -6.01
CA TRP A 66 0.28 -0.37 -5.56
C TRP A 66 -0.03 -1.05 -4.22
N PRO A 67 0.48 -2.27 -3.96
CA PRO A 67 0.30 -2.90 -2.65
C PRO A 67 0.90 -2.06 -1.52
N ARG A 68 0.24 -2.08 -0.36
CA ARG A 68 0.75 -1.47 0.87
C ARG A 68 2.11 -2.10 1.22
N PRO A 69 3.13 -1.29 1.53
CA PRO A 69 4.41 -1.80 1.96
C PRO A 69 4.27 -2.46 3.34
N GLU A 70 4.90 -3.62 3.49
CA GLU A 70 4.83 -4.45 4.68
C GLU A 70 6.21 -4.75 5.23
N TYR A 71 6.32 -4.75 6.56
CA TYR A 71 7.52 -5.08 7.29
C TYR A 71 7.30 -6.33 8.13
N GLY A 72 8.08 -7.38 7.85
CA GLY A 72 8.15 -8.57 8.69
C GLY A 72 9.09 -8.33 9.86
N CYS A 73 8.54 -8.23 11.07
CA CYS A 73 9.35 -8.13 12.27
C CYS A 73 9.85 -9.54 12.68
N PRO A 74 11.11 -9.69 13.13
CA PRO A 74 11.64 -10.98 13.59
C PRO A 74 10.90 -11.60 14.79
N CYS A 75 10.01 -10.87 15.46
CA CYS A 75 9.13 -11.43 16.50
C CYS A 75 7.94 -12.23 15.92
N GLY A 76 7.74 -12.22 14.60
CA GLY A 76 6.63 -12.88 13.91
C GLY A 76 5.48 -11.95 13.53
N ALA A 77 5.49 -10.69 13.96
CA ALA A 77 4.48 -9.72 13.54
C ALA A 77 4.73 -9.22 12.11
N LEU A 78 3.67 -9.15 11.31
CA LEU A 78 3.66 -8.47 10.02
C LEU A 78 3.01 -7.10 10.20
N LEU A 79 3.70 -6.03 9.78
CA LEU A 79 3.25 -4.66 9.96
C LEU A 79 3.01 -4.00 8.60
N ARG A 80 1.90 -3.30 8.41
CA ARG A 80 1.73 -2.33 7.33
C ARG A 80 2.39 -1.02 7.72
N LEU A 81 3.15 -0.47 6.79
CA LEU A 81 3.83 0.81 6.99
C LEU A 81 2.90 1.96 6.60
N ALA A 82 2.90 3.01 7.43
CA ALA A 82 2.19 4.23 7.13
C ALA A 82 2.89 4.96 5.96
N VAL A 83 2.09 5.38 4.98
CA VAL A 83 2.53 6.18 3.84
C VAL A 83 1.96 7.58 4.04
N ASP A 84 2.80 8.61 4.00
CA ASP A 84 2.38 10.02 4.04
C ASP A 84 1.40 10.27 2.90
N GLY A 85 0.17 10.65 3.26
CA GLY A 85 -0.94 10.64 2.31
C GLY A 85 -1.74 9.33 2.31
N SER A 86 -1.87 8.63 3.43
CA SER A 86 -3.03 7.74 3.66
C SER A 86 -4.33 8.50 3.93
N GLU A 87 -4.33 9.82 3.71
CA GLU A 87 -5.41 10.52 3.01
C GLU A 87 -4.78 11.33 1.86
N ALA A 88 -4.32 10.62 0.82
CA ALA A 88 -3.98 11.25 -0.45
C ALA A 88 -5.22 12.02 -0.88
N PRO A 89 -5.12 13.25 -1.41
CA PRO A 89 -6.30 13.96 -1.87
C PRO A 89 -7.06 13.08 -2.86
N GLY A 90 -8.21 12.55 -2.43
CA GLY A 90 -9.01 11.57 -3.16
C GLY A 90 -8.93 10.10 -2.73
N ALA A 91 -8.47 9.77 -1.52
CA ALA A 91 -8.68 8.45 -0.93
C ALA A 91 -10.17 8.24 -0.59
N VAL A 92 -11.00 8.03 -1.61
CA VAL A 92 -12.31 7.43 -1.40
C VAL A 92 -12.01 5.96 -1.11
N PRO A 93 -12.35 5.41 0.08
CA PRO A 93 -12.39 3.97 0.21
C PRO A 93 -13.26 3.47 -0.94
N LEU A 94 -12.70 2.61 -1.80
CA LEU A 94 -13.50 1.85 -2.73
C LEU A 94 -14.34 0.91 -1.87
N ALA A 95 -15.47 1.41 -1.38
CA ALA A 95 -16.55 0.58 -0.90
C ALA A 95 -16.70 -0.52 -1.95
N ARG A 96 -16.57 -1.75 -1.48
CA ARG A 96 -16.69 -2.97 -2.28
C ARG A 96 -17.88 -2.79 -3.21
N GLN A 97 -17.63 -2.50 -4.49
CA GLN A 97 -18.69 -2.61 -5.47
C GLN A 97 -18.99 -4.11 -5.52
N PRO A 98 -20.19 -4.58 -5.11
CA PRO A 98 -20.55 -5.95 -5.36
C PRO A 98 -20.43 -6.12 -6.87
N GLY A 99 -19.46 -6.93 -7.31
CA GLY A 99 -19.26 -7.22 -8.71
C GLY A 99 -20.60 -7.70 -9.24
N THR A 100 -21.24 -6.91 -10.09
CA THR A 100 -22.42 -7.36 -10.81
C THR A 100 -21.92 -8.51 -11.68
N LEU A 101 -22.20 -9.73 -11.25
CA LEU A 101 -22.02 -10.91 -12.08
C LEU A 101 -23.02 -10.76 -13.23
N ALA A 102 -22.56 -10.23 -14.36
CA ALA A 102 -23.32 -10.28 -15.58
C ALA A 102 -23.54 -11.77 -15.92
N PRO A 103 -24.78 -12.21 -16.15
CA PRO A 103 -25.01 -13.60 -16.52
C PRO A 103 -24.32 -13.88 -17.86
N ILE A 104 -23.48 -14.92 -17.88
CA ILE A 104 -22.90 -15.45 -19.11
C ILE A 104 -24.07 -15.99 -19.93
N ARG A 105 -24.35 -15.39 -21.08
CA ARG A 105 -25.37 -15.89 -22.00
C ARG A 105 -24.80 -17.14 -22.68
N SER A 106 -25.17 -18.32 -22.20
CA SER A 106 -24.90 -19.55 -22.93
C SER A 106 -25.69 -19.51 -24.24
N ALA A 107 -24.99 -19.35 -25.36
CA ALA A 107 -25.57 -19.58 -26.68
C ALA A 107 -25.99 -21.06 -26.73
N ARG A 108 -27.29 -21.32 -26.93
CA ARG A 108 -27.78 -22.63 -27.37
C ARG A 108 -27.91 -22.57 -28.89
N ASP A 109 -27.10 -23.39 -29.54
CA ASP A 109 -27.35 -23.92 -30.89
C ASP A 109 -28.46 -24.98 -30.79
#